data_AF-A0A8T7E400-F1
#
_entry.id   AF-A0A8T7E400-F1
#
_cell.length_a   1.000
_cell.length_b   1.000
_cell.length_c   1.000
_cell.angle_alpha   90.00
_cell.angle_beta   90.00
_cell.angle_gamma   90.00
#
_symmetry.space_group_name_H-M   'P 1'
#
loop_
_entity.id
_entity.type
_entity.pdbx_description
1 polymer ?
#
loop_
_entity_poly.entity_id
_entity_poly.type
_entity_poly.pdbx_seq_one_letter_code
_entity_poly.pdbx_strand_id
1 'polypeptide(L)'
;DLPRMADYVAYFNRAFIGATGGDAALAALRGQLGVYASTARSTDEANYSVDHTTAIYLVDPEARLFAALPMPHDGPTLAARFRDLVRHSTQSAALTSGVQSGF
;
A
#
# COMPACT_ATOMS: atom_id res chain seq x y z
N ASP A 1 -16.38 -0.10 -11.25
CA ASP A 1 -16.67 -1.19 -12.19
C ASP A 1 -15.46 -2.11 -12.30
N LEU A 2 -15.63 -3.42 -12.10
CA LEU A 2 -14.53 -4.39 -11.98
C LEU A 2 -13.73 -4.59 -13.28
N PRO A 3 -14.37 -4.75 -14.46
CA PRO A 3 -13.65 -4.85 -15.74
C PRO A 3 -12.79 -3.60 -16.01
N ARG A 4 -13.35 -2.40 -15.78
CA ARG A 4 -12.60 -1.14 -15.95
C ARG A 4 -11.36 -1.05 -15.06
N MET A 5 -11.44 -1.53 -13.81
CA MET A 5 -10.28 -1.57 -12.93
C MET A 5 -9.22 -2.55 -13.43
N ALA A 6 -9.63 -3.73 -13.89
CA ALA A 6 -8.72 -4.74 -14.43
C ALA A 6 -7.95 -4.23 -15.65
N ASP A 7 -8.65 -3.59 -16.60
CA ASP A 7 -8.03 -2.99 -17.78
C ASP A 7 -7.05 -1.87 -17.40
N TYR A 8 -7.44 -1.03 -16.44
CA TYR A 8 -6.60 0.09 -15.99
C TYR A 8 -5.30 -0.38 -15.33
N VAL A 9 -5.35 -1.33 -14.40
CA VAL A 9 -4.13 -1.80 -13.72
C VAL A 9 -3.21 -2.59 -14.66
N ALA A 10 -3.79 -3.40 -15.56
CA ALA A 10 -3.06 -4.21 -16.52
C ALA A 10 -2.33 -3.37 -17.57
N TYR A 11 -2.83 -2.16 -17.88
CA TYR A 11 -2.15 -1.20 -18.74
C TYR A 11 -0.75 -0.81 -18.20
N PHE A 12 -0.60 -0.64 -16.88
CA PHE A 12 0.68 -0.28 -16.27
C PHE A 12 1.59 -1.49 -16.06
N ASN A 13 1.05 -2.58 -15.51
CA ASN A 13 1.78 -3.82 -15.32
C ASN A 13 0.81 -4.99 -15.15
N ARG A 14 0.98 -6.05 -15.96
CA ARG A 14 0.14 -7.25 -15.89
C ARG A 14 0.24 -8.02 -14.57
N ALA A 15 1.28 -7.79 -13.77
CA ALA A 15 1.43 -8.37 -12.45
C ALA A 15 0.65 -7.60 -11.36
N PHE A 16 0.09 -6.43 -11.65
CA PHE A 16 -0.69 -5.67 -10.67
C PHE A 16 -2.06 -6.29 -10.45
N ILE A 17 -2.44 -6.33 -9.18
CA ILE A 17 -3.76 -6.81 -8.74
C ILE A 17 -4.55 -5.58 -8.29
N GLY A 18 -5.63 -5.28 -9.00
CA GLY A 18 -6.61 -4.27 -8.57
C GLY A 18 -7.51 -4.84 -7.49
N ALA A 19 -7.74 -4.07 -6.42
CA ALA A 19 -8.65 -4.44 -5.34
C ALA A 19 -9.72 -3.36 -5.14
N THR A 20 -10.95 -3.78 -4.89
CA THR A 20 -12.07 -2.89 -4.58
C THR A 20 -13.06 -3.62 -3.66
N GLY A 21 -14.07 -2.91 -3.16
CA GLY A 21 -15.10 -3.45 -2.28
C GLY A 21 -16.21 -2.44 -2.07
N GLY A 22 -17.23 -2.83 -1.29
CA GLY A 22 -18.28 -1.90 -0.86
C GLY A 22 -17.75 -0.89 0.16
N ASP A 23 -18.50 0.19 0.38
CA ASP A 23 -18.08 1.32 1.22
C ASP A 23 -17.63 0.92 2.62
N ALA A 24 -18.32 -0.05 3.25
CA ALA A 24 -17.95 -0.54 4.58
C ALA A 24 -16.58 -1.24 4.59
N ALA A 25 -16.28 -2.06 3.58
CA ALA A 25 -15.00 -2.75 3.46
C ALA A 25 -13.86 -1.76 3.16
N LEU A 26 -14.13 -0.78 2.29
CA LEU A 26 -13.16 0.28 1.99
C LEU A 26 -12.92 1.20 3.20
N ALA A 27 -13.95 1.52 3.99
CA ALA A 27 -13.81 2.30 5.22
C ALA A 27 -12.98 1.55 6.27
N ALA A 28 -13.22 0.25 6.46
CA ALA A 28 -12.43 -0.59 7.36
C ALA A 28 -10.95 -0.63 6.94
N LEU A 29 -10.68 -0.86 5.64
CA LEU A 29 -9.32 -0.86 5.10
C LEU A 29 -8.63 0.49 5.30
N ARG A 30 -9.33 1.60 5.04
CA ARG A 30 -8.81 2.96 5.26
C ARG A 30 -8.41 3.18 6.72
N GLY A 31 -9.25 2.73 7.65
CA GLY A 31 -8.97 2.79 9.09
C GLY A 31 -7.76 1.96 9.51
N GLN A 32 -7.63 0.73 9.00
CA GLN A 32 -6.49 -0.14 9.30
C GLN A 32 -5.17 0.41 8.79
N LEU A 33 -5.17 1.05 7.61
CA LEU A 33 -3.99 1.64 7.00
C LEU A 33 -3.71 3.09 7.45
N GLY A 34 -4.65 3.74 8.14
CA GLY A 34 -4.57 5.16 8.49
C GLY A 34 -4.55 6.09 7.27
N VAL A 35 -5.22 5.71 6.17
CA VAL A 35 -5.24 6.48 4.91
C VAL A 35 -6.49 7.32 4.76
N TYR A 36 -6.34 8.45 4.07
CA TYR A 36 -7.40 9.40 3.79
C TYR A 36 -7.90 9.25 2.34
N ALA A 37 -9.21 9.40 2.16
CA ALA A 37 -9.84 9.60 0.86
C ALA A 37 -11.13 10.42 1.01
N SER A 38 -11.35 11.41 0.16
CA SER A 38 -12.55 12.24 0.14
C SER A 38 -12.87 12.75 -1.26
N THR A 39 -14.15 12.82 -1.60
CA THR A 39 -14.58 13.43 -2.86
C THR A 39 -14.24 14.92 -2.85
N ALA A 40 -13.49 15.38 -3.85
CA ALA A 40 -13.27 16.80 -4.04
C ALA A 40 -14.61 17.49 -4.35
N ARG A 41 -14.80 18.72 -3.86
CA ARG A 41 -15.99 19.51 -4.20
C ARG A 41 -16.01 19.75 -5.72
N SER A 42 -16.96 19.15 -6.42
CA SER A 42 -17.23 19.37 -7.85
C SER A 42 -18.66 19.88 -8.03
N THR A 43 -18.85 20.76 -9.00
CA THR A 43 -20.19 21.18 -9.47
C THR A 43 -20.68 20.35 -10.64
N ASP A 44 -19.86 19.42 -11.15
CA ASP A 44 -20.21 18.45 -12.19
C ASP A 44 -20.48 17.09 -11.52
N GLU A 45 -21.74 16.63 -11.59
CA GLU A 45 -22.15 15.34 -11.03
C GLU A 45 -21.63 14.14 -11.83
N ALA A 46 -21.30 14.33 -13.11
CA ALA A 46 -20.85 13.26 -14.00
C ALA A 46 -19.35 12.96 -13.84
N ASN A 47 -18.55 13.96 -13.47
CA ASN A 47 -17.11 13.82 -13.25
C ASN A 47 -16.68 14.49 -11.94
N TYR A 48 -16.10 13.71 -11.04
CA TYR A 48 -15.55 14.20 -9.79
C TYR A 48 -14.17 13.61 -9.53
N SER A 49 -13.36 14.36 -8.79
CA SER A 49 -12.06 13.91 -8.28
C SER A 49 -12.18 13.41 -6.86
N VAL A 50 -11.23 12.58 -6.45
CA VAL A 50 -11.09 12.12 -5.06
C VAL A 50 -9.70 12.51 -4.58
N ASP A 51 -9.65 13.36 -3.56
CA ASP A 51 -8.44 13.59 -2.79
C ASP A 51 -8.10 12.33 -2.02
N HIS A 52 -6.85 11.88 -2.07
CA HIS A 52 -6.43 10.62 -1.46
C HIS A 52 -4.99 10.67 -0.99
N THR A 53 -4.66 9.80 -0.02
CA THR A 53 -3.27 9.56 0.38
C THR A 53 -2.46 8.98 -0.77
N THR A 54 -1.26 9.52 -1.01
CA THR A 54 -0.39 9.25 -2.17
C THR A 54 0.86 8.43 -1.83
N ALA A 55 0.83 7.71 -0.70
CA ALA A 55 1.93 6.85 -0.26
C ALA A 55 1.79 5.41 -0.79
N ILE A 56 2.92 4.74 -0.98
CA ILE A 56 2.98 3.28 -1.23
C ILE A 56 3.24 2.59 0.11
N TYR A 57 2.46 1.56 0.42
CA TYR A 57 2.58 0.83 1.68
C TYR A 57 3.19 -0.56 1.46
N LEU A 58 4.09 -0.96 2.35
CA LEU A 58 4.68 -2.29 2.39
C LEU A 58 4.02 -3.08 3.51
N VAL A 59 3.42 -4.21 3.16
CA VAL A 59 2.85 -5.19 4.09
C VAL A 59 3.75 -6.42 4.08
N ASP A 60 4.09 -6.93 5.26
CA ASP A 60 4.95 -8.11 5.39
C ASP A 60 4.14 -9.43 5.26
N PRO A 61 4.80 -10.60 5.18
CA PRO A 61 4.12 -11.89 5.06
C PRO A 61 3.19 -12.24 6.23
N GLU A 62 3.37 -11.63 7.40
CA GLU A 62 2.48 -11.77 8.57
C GLU A 62 1.29 -10.78 8.53
N ALA A 63 1.08 -10.13 7.38
CA ALA A 63 0.02 -9.14 7.15
C ALA A 63 0.11 -7.89 8.04
N ARG A 64 1.32 -7.52 8.50
CA ARG A 64 1.54 -6.30 9.27
C ARG A 64 1.96 -5.17 8.35
N LEU A 65 1.47 -3.96 8.62
CA LEU A 65 1.94 -2.78 7.93
C LEU A 65 3.38 -2.48 8.36
N PHE A 66 4.33 -2.68 7.45
CA PHE A 66 5.77 -2.63 7.75
C PHE A 66 6.39 -1.26 7.46
N ALA A 67 5.97 -0.61 6.37
CA ALA A 67 6.47 0.72 6.01
C ALA A 67 5.50 1.51 5.14
N ALA A 68 5.62 2.83 5.17
CA ALA A 68 5.02 3.76 4.22
C ALA A 68 6.14 4.49 3.45
N LEU A 69 6.00 4.55 2.13
CA LEU A 69 6.90 5.21 1.20
C LEU A 69 6.15 6.43 0.62
N PRO A 70 6.41 7.65 1.12
CA PRO A 70 5.69 8.84 0.67
C PRO A 70 6.19 9.31 -0.71
N MET A 71 5.37 10.12 -1.36
CA MET A 71 5.78 10.86 -2.55
C MET A 71 6.91 11.88 -2.24
N PRO A 72 7.75 12.26 -3.22
CA PRO A 72 7.74 11.86 -4.63
C PRO A 72 8.30 10.44 -4.85
N HIS A 73 7.72 9.74 -5.83
CA HIS A 73 8.11 8.38 -6.19
C HIS A 73 9.13 8.40 -7.32
N ASP A 74 10.31 7.82 -7.06
CA ASP A 74 11.35 7.54 -8.04
C ASP A 74 11.69 6.05 -8.01
N GLY A 75 11.71 5.39 -9.17
CA GLY A 75 11.86 3.93 -9.28
C GLY A 75 13.14 3.39 -8.62
N PRO A 76 14.32 3.90 -8.98
CA PRO A 76 15.58 3.53 -8.33
C PRO A 76 15.57 3.76 -6.81
N THR A 77 15.04 4.90 -6.36
CA THR A 77 14.96 5.23 -4.93
C THR A 77 14.02 4.27 -4.19
N LEU A 78 12.84 3.99 -4.72
CA LEU A 78 11.88 3.03 -4.14
C LEU A 78 12.50 1.62 -4.05
N ALA A 79 13.16 1.17 -5.12
CA ALA A 79 13.80 -0.14 -5.14
C ALA A 79 14.94 -0.24 -4.11
N ALA A 80 15.74 0.82 -3.95
CA ALA A 80 16.77 0.87 -2.91
C ALA A 80 16.16 0.82 -1.50
N ARG A 81 15.17 1.67 -1.22
CA ARG A 81 14.45 1.70 0.06
C ARG A 81 13.82 0.35 0.38
N PHE A 82 13.18 -0.30 -0.58
CA PHE A 82 12.61 -1.63 -0.41
C PHE A 82 13.68 -2.67 0.00
N ARG A 83 14.82 -2.72 -0.69
CA ARG A 83 15.90 -3.64 -0.34
C ARG A 83 16.45 -3.38 1.06
N ASP A 84 16.56 -2.13 1.47
CA ASP A 84 17.03 -1.78 2.81
C ASP A 84 16.02 -2.24 3.88
N LEU A 85 14.72 -1.97 3.65
CA LEU A 85 13.63 -2.41 4.52
C LEU A 85 13.61 -3.94 4.71
N VAL A 86 13.75 -4.71 3.63
CA VAL A 86 13.79 -6.18 3.68
C VAL A 86 15.03 -6.72 4.40
N ARG A 87 16.19 -6.06 4.26
CA ARG A 87 17.41 -6.45 5.01
C ARG A 87 17.25 -6.20 6.51
N HIS A 88 16.58 -5.12 6.91
CA HIS A 88 16.36 -4.79 8.32
C HIS A 88 15.34 -5.73 8.96
N SER A 89 14.28 -6.15 8.25
CA SER A 89 13.31 -7.12 8.77
C SER A 89 13.98 -8.47 9.06
N THR A 90 14.81 -8.94 8.13
CA THR A 90 15.53 -10.23 8.25
C THR A 90 16.51 -10.22 9.44
N GLN A 91 17.24 -9.11 9.63
CA GLN A 91 18.16 -8.96 10.77
C GLN A 91 17.42 -8.86 12.12
N SER A 92 16.30 -8.13 12.16
CA SER A 92 15.49 -8.01 13.40
C SER A 92 14.86 -9.35 13.80
N ALA A 93 14.40 -10.14 12.84
CA ALA A 93 13.91 -11.50 13.06
C ALA A 93 15.03 -12.44 13.55
N ALA A 94 16.22 -12.36 12.96
CA ALA A 94 17.38 -13.15 13.41
C ALA A 94 17.79 -12.82 14.86
N LEU A 95 17.82 -11.53 15.22
CA LEU A 95 18.13 -11.08 16.59
C LEU A 95 17.06 -11.50 17.61
N THR A 96 15.79 -11.56 17.21
CA THR A 96 14.71 -12.02 18.09
C THR A 96 14.74 -13.55 18.28
N SER A 97 15.10 -14.31 17.24
CA SER A 97 15.26 -15.78 17.34
C SER A 97 16.50 -16.20 18.15
N GLY A 98 17.58 -15.41 18.10
CA GLY A 98 18.83 -15.68 18.82
C GLY A 98 18.76 -15.42 20.34
N VAL A 99 17.76 -14.67 20.81
CA VAL A 99 17.51 -14.45 22.24
C VAL A 99 16.72 -15.61 22.87
N GLN A 100 16.02 -16.42 22.07
CA GLN A 100 15.18 -17.52 22.57
C GLN A 100 15.90 -18.87 22.73
N SER A 101 17.14 -19.03 22.24
CA SER A 101 17.93 -20.27 22.36
C SER A 101 18.94 -20.28 23.51
N GLY A 102 18.80 -19.36 24.47
CA GLY A 102 19.72 -19.19 25.60
C GLY A 102 19.02 -19.30 26.95
N PHE A 103 18.31 -20.40 27.21
CA PHE A 103 17.99 -20.92 28.55
C PHE A 103 17.82 -22.44 28.50
#